data_AF-A0AAQ4QBK2-F1
#
_entry.id   AF-A0AAQ4QBK2-F1
#
_cell.length_a   1.000
_cell.length_b   1.000
_cell.length_c   1.000
_cell.angle_alpha   90.00
_cell.angle_beta   90.00
_cell.angle_gamma   90.00
#
_symmetry.space_group_name_H-M   'P 1'
#
loop_
_entity.id
_entity.type
_entity.pdbx_description
1 polymer ?
#
loop_
_entity_poly.entity_id
_entity_poly.type
_entity_poly.pdbx_seq_one_letter_code
_entity_poly.pdbx_strand_id
1 'polypeptide(L)'
;CLQSTRLSDVLTQLSIILDVPPPRLLLLREEEELRTDATVGELGLGIADIIAQDDSEADSRSSVTVRLQSKDRDSSQEFSLHRDAPLGSVFSRYLCTMPGVARTTVRFHYDGSKVTDGQTPAQLDMEDGDIIEVWV
;
A
#
# COMPACT_ATOMS: atom_id res chain seq x y z
N CYS A 1 21.75 -10.04 -2.68
CA CYS A 1 22.18 -8.71 -3.13
C CYS A 1 21.53 -8.43 -4.49
N LEU A 2 20.29 -7.92 -4.49
CA LEU A 2 19.46 -7.71 -5.70
C LEU A 2 19.77 -6.37 -6.43
N GLN A 3 20.70 -5.57 -5.89
CA GLN A 3 20.96 -4.19 -6.34
C GLN A 3 21.76 -4.08 -7.66
N SER A 4 22.28 -5.19 -8.20
CA SER A 4 23.18 -5.16 -9.39
C SER A 4 22.62 -5.87 -10.62
N THR A 5 21.38 -6.36 -10.59
CA THR A 5 20.78 -6.95 -11.79
C THR A 5 20.47 -5.83 -12.79
N ARG A 6 21.01 -5.93 -14.01
CA ARG A 6 20.74 -4.95 -15.06
C ARG A 6 19.41 -5.27 -15.72
N LEU A 7 18.71 -4.24 -16.21
CA LEU A 7 17.48 -4.43 -16.97
C LEU A 7 17.71 -5.27 -18.25
N SER A 8 18.93 -5.27 -18.78
CA SER A 8 19.34 -6.17 -19.87
C SER A 8 19.22 -7.66 -19.52
N ASP A 9 19.54 -8.04 -18.28
CA ASP A 9 19.43 -9.43 -17.81
C ASP A 9 17.95 -9.83 -17.66
N VAL A 10 17.13 -8.88 -17.19
CA VAL A 10 15.67 -9.04 -17.08
C VAL A 10 15.03 -9.21 -18.46
N LEU A 11 15.39 -8.39 -19.44
CA LEU A 11 14.93 -8.53 -20.83
C LEU A 11 15.31 -9.88 -21.45
N THR A 12 16.51 -10.36 -21.14
CA THR A 12 16.99 -11.67 -21.60
C THR A 12 16.15 -12.80 -20.99
N GLN A 13 15.85 -12.72 -19.69
CA GLN A 13 15.02 -13.71 -19.03
C GLN A 13 13.56 -13.67 -19.51
N LEU A 14 13.00 -12.48 -19.71
CA LEU A 14 11.65 -12.31 -20.27
C LEU A 14 11.54 -12.81 -21.71
N SER A 15 12.59 -12.65 -22.51
CA SER A 15 12.64 -13.18 -23.87
C SER A 15 12.45 -14.71 -23.90
N ILE A 16 13.07 -15.42 -22.95
CA ILE A 16 12.93 -16.88 -22.81
C ILE A 16 11.53 -17.26 -22.34
N ILE A 17 10.96 -16.51 -21.39
CA ILE A 17 9.65 -16.81 -20.81
C ILE A 17 8.52 -16.55 -21.80
N LEU A 18 8.61 -15.45 -22.56
CA LEU A 18 7.56 -15.00 -23.46
C LEU A 18 7.73 -15.51 -24.90
N ASP A 19 8.86 -16.16 -25.21
CA ASP A 19 9.25 -16.60 -26.56
C ASP A 19 9.26 -15.43 -27.58
N VAL A 20 9.66 -14.24 -27.12
CA VAL A 20 9.74 -13.01 -27.93
C VAL A 20 11.19 -12.53 -27.98
N PRO A 21 11.74 -12.15 -29.15
CA PRO A 21 13.11 -11.64 -29.24
C PRO A 21 13.32 -10.38 -28.39
N PRO A 22 14.47 -10.23 -27.70
CA PRO A 22 14.76 -9.09 -26.83
C PRO A 22 14.58 -7.69 -27.47
N PRO A 23 14.90 -7.43 -28.76
CA PRO A 23 14.71 -6.10 -29.34
C PRO A 23 13.24 -5.71 -29.54
N ARG A 24 12.29 -6.62 -29.32
CA ARG A 24 10.85 -6.36 -29.37
C ARG A 24 10.23 -6.14 -27.99
N LEU A 25 11.03 -6.25 -26.92
CA LEU A 25 10.58 -6.08 -25.54
C LEU A 25 11.03 -4.71 -25.05
N LEU A 26 10.06 -3.83 -24.77
CA LEU A 26 10.27 -2.51 -24.17
C LEU A 26 9.79 -2.54 -22.72
N LEU A 27 10.62 -2.02 -21.82
CA LEU A 27 10.27 -1.86 -20.42
C LEU A 27 9.85 -0.40 -20.20
N LEU A 28 8.64 -0.22 -19.69
CA LEU A 28 8.04 1.10 -19.41
C LEU A 28 7.81 1.23 -17.89
N ARG A 29 8.07 2.41 -17.34
CA ARG A 29 7.66 2.79 -15.98
C ARG A 29 6.96 4.14 -16.06
N GLU A 30 5.72 4.21 -15.56
CA GLU A 30 4.94 5.45 -15.58
C GLU A 30 4.93 6.10 -16.98
N GLU A 31 4.71 5.26 -18.01
CA GLU A 31 4.66 5.65 -19.43
C GLU A 31 5.98 6.15 -20.05
N GLU A 32 7.08 6.18 -19.31
CA GLU A 32 8.40 6.53 -19.82
C GLU A 32 9.26 5.28 -20.13
N GLU A 33 9.95 5.29 -21.28
CA GLU A 33 10.85 4.20 -21.69
C GLU A 33 12.05 4.11 -20.73
N LEU A 34 12.14 2.99 -20.01
CA LEU A 34 13.24 2.74 -19.10
C LEU A 34 14.52 2.47 -19.90
N ARG A 35 15.56 3.26 -19.63
CA ARG A 35 16.87 3.05 -20.24
C ARG A 35 17.46 1.72 -19.74
N THR A 36 17.81 0.85 -20.68
CA THR A 36 18.23 -0.54 -20.41
C THR A 36 19.59 -0.67 -19.71
N ASP A 37 20.33 0.43 -19.57
CA ASP A 37 21.59 0.54 -18.83
C ASP A 37 21.41 0.83 -17.34
N ALA A 38 20.21 1.25 -16.92
CA ALA A 38 19.93 1.58 -15.53
C ALA A 38 19.89 0.32 -14.63
N THR A 39 20.45 0.46 -13.43
CA THR A 39 20.41 -0.59 -12.41
C THR A 39 19.18 -0.46 -11.52
N VAL A 40 18.68 -1.58 -11.00
CA VAL A 40 17.53 -1.60 -10.05
C VAL A 40 17.77 -0.69 -8.83
N GLY A 41 19.03 -0.48 -8.43
CA GLY A 41 19.41 0.45 -7.37
C GLY A 41 19.31 1.93 -7.71
N GLU A 42 19.50 2.31 -8.98
CA GLU A 42 19.37 3.71 -9.45
C GLU A 42 17.91 4.10 -9.71
N LEU A 43 17.05 3.11 -9.97
CA LEU A 43 15.61 3.30 -10.18
C LEU A 43 14.79 3.33 -8.88
N GLY A 44 15.44 3.15 -7.72
CA GLY A 44 14.77 3.23 -6.41
C GLY A 44 13.68 2.17 -6.20
N LEU A 45 13.68 1.09 -7.00
CA LEU A 45 12.63 0.07 -6.97
C LEU A 45 12.75 -0.79 -5.71
N GLY A 46 11.90 -0.50 -4.73
CA GLY A 46 11.76 -1.31 -3.52
C GLY A 46 10.78 -2.47 -3.74
N ILE A 47 10.71 -3.39 -2.78
CA ILE A 47 9.66 -4.44 -2.74
C ILE A 47 8.24 -3.81 -2.79
N ALA A 48 8.12 -2.54 -2.41
CA ALA A 48 6.89 -1.76 -2.46
C ALA A 48 6.44 -1.37 -3.89
N ASP A 49 7.33 -1.31 -4.88
CA ASP A 49 6.97 -0.97 -6.28
C ASP A 49 6.46 -2.19 -7.07
N ILE A 50 6.62 -3.41 -6.53
CA ILE A 50 6.20 -4.69 -7.15
C ILE A 50 4.78 -5.08 -6.71
N ILE A 51 4.12 -4.27 -5.88
CA ILE A 51 2.72 -4.50 -5.54
C ILE A 51 1.88 -3.90 -6.67
N ALA A 52 1.38 -4.79 -7.50
CA ALA A 52 0.57 -4.57 -8.69
C ALA A 52 -0.41 -3.40 -8.61
N GLN A 53 -0.49 -2.69 -9.73
CA GLN A 53 -1.61 -1.88 -10.20
C GLN A 53 -2.96 -2.28 -9.59
N ASP A 54 -3.64 -1.28 -9.03
CA ASP A 54 -5.06 -1.05 -9.30
C ASP A 54 -5.21 0.45 -9.55
N ASP A 55 -5.80 0.78 -10.68
CA ASP A 55 -6.18 2.10 -11.15
C ASP A 55 -6.67 3.03 -10.02
N SER A 56 -6.20 4.27 -10.01
CA SER A 56 -7.06 5.47 -10.04
C SER A 56 -6.20 6.71 -9.90
N GLU A 57 -5.72 7.19 -11.03
CA GLU A 57 -5.51 8.62 -11.24
C GLU A 57 -6.92 9.27 -11.31
N ALA A 58 -7.56 9.51 -10.16
CA ALA A 58 -8.80 10.31 -10.12
C ALA A 58 -9.06 10.88 -8.71
N ASP A 59 -8.86 12.19 -8.62
CA ASP A 59 -9.39 13.10 -7.60
C ASP A 59 -8.73 13.08 -6.21
N SER A 60 -7.92 14.11 -5.93
CA SER A 60 -7.48 14.45 -4.58
C SER A 60 -8.64 14.84 -3.63
N ARG A 61 -9.91 14.73 -4.05
CA ARG A 61 -11.11 14.90 -3.20
C ARG A 61 -11.61 13.63 -2.55
N SER A 62 -11.15 12.45 -2.95
CA SER A 62 -11.64 11.17 -2.45
C SER A 62 -10.72 10.53 -1.40
N SER A 63 -9.70 11.24 -0.91
CA SER A 63 -8.97 10.86 0.29
C SER A 63 -9.68 11.32 1.55
N VAL A 64 -9.70 10.48 2.57
CA VAL A 64 -10.24 10.78 3.90
C VAL A 64 -9.16 10.56 4.94
N THR A 65 -9.06 11.47 5.90
CA THR A 65 -8.21 11.31 7.07
C THR A 65 -8.98 10.65 8.20
N VAL A 66 -8.49 9.52 8.70
CA VAL A 66 -9.05 8.77 9.83
C VAL A 66 -8.04 8.67 10.97
N ARG A 67 -8.52 8.76 12.21
CA ARG A 67 -7.72 8.70 13.42
C ARG A 67 -8.01 7.43 14.19
N LEU A 68 -7.03 6.54 14.31
CA LEU A 68 -7.10 5.40 15.20
C LEU A 68 -6.76 5.85 16.61
N GLN A 69 -7.65 5.62 17.56
CA GLN A 69 -7.46 6.01 18.95
C GLN A 69 -7.73 4.83 19.88
N SER A 70 -6.76 4.52 20.73
CA SER A 70 -6.94 3.57 21.84
C SER A 70 -7.99 4.08 22.84
N LYS A 71 -8.72 3.14 23.45
CA LYS A 71 -9.74 3.46 24.47
C LYS A 71 -9.17 4.26 25.65
N ASP A 72 -7.93 3.97 26.05
CA ASP A 72 -7.25 4.64 27.15
C ASP A 72 -6.76 6.07 26.77
N ARG A 73 -6.90 6.46 25.50
CA ARG A 73 -6.44 7.74 24.93
C ARG A 73 -4.93 8.00 25.06
N ASP A 74 -4.16 7.04 25.55
CA ASP A 74 -2.70 7.07 25.63
C ASP A 74 -2.03 7.01 24.26
N SER A 75 -2.73 6.52 23.24
CA SER A 75 -2.21 6.42 21.88
C SER A 75 -3.27 6.75 20.84
N SER A 76 -2.94 7.68 19.95
CA SER A 76 -3.72 7.99 18.75
C SER A 76 -2.81 8.20 17.55
N GLN A 77 -3.19 7.69 16.39
CA GLN A 77 -2.45 7.86 15.16
C GLN A 77 -3.40 8.17 14.01
N GLU A 78 -3.03 9.16 13.22
CA GLU A 78 -3.82 9.65 12.10
C GLU A 78 -3.26 9.09 10.79
N PHE A 79 -4.17 8.71 9.90
CA PHE A 79 -3.85 8.09 8.62
C PHE A 79 -4.75 8.70 7.54
N SER A 80 -4.16 9.00 6.40
CA SER A 80 -4.90 9.43 5.22
C SER A 80 -4.91 8.32 4.19
N LEU A 81 -6.08 7.97 3.69
CA LEU A 81 -6.28 6.93 2.68
C LEU A 81 -7.45 7.28 1.76
N HIS A 82 -7.52 6.64 0.60
CA HIS A 82 -8.65 6.80 -0.31
C HIS A 82 -9.94 6.21 0.29
N ARG A 83 -11.10 6.81 0.02
CA ARG A 83 -12.39 6.32 0.52
C ARG A 83 -12.76 4.93 0.01
N ASP A 84 -12.26 4.54 -1.15
CA ASP A 84 -12.43 3.20 -1.71
C ASP A 84 -11.31 2.23 -1.33
N ALA A 85 -10.27 2.68 -0.62
CA ALA A 85 -9.18 1.81 -0.20
C ALA A 85 -9.56 1.04 1.09
N PRO A 86 -9.16 -0.24 1.22
CA PRO A 86 -9.38 -1.02 2.43
C PRO A 86 -8.63 -0.45 3.64
N LEU A 87 -9.27 -0.48 4.81
CA LEU A 87 -8.70 -0.02 6.08
C LEU A 87 -7.58 -0.93 6.61
N GLY A 88 -7.43 -2.14 6.07
CA GLY A 88 -6.42 -3.13 6.51
C GLY A 88 -4.99 -2.59 6.50
N SER A 89 -4.63 -1.77 5.51
CA SER A 89 -3.31 -1.13 5.44
C SER A 89 -3.04 -0.21 6.63
N VAL A 90 -4.05 0.55 7.04
CA VAL A 90 -3.99 1.46 8.20
C VAL A 90 -3.92 0.66 9.50
N PHE A 91 -4.74 -0.38 9.63
CA PHE A 91 -4.75 -1.26 10.80
C PHE A 91 -3.42 -1.96 11.00
N SER A 92 -2.85 -2.52 9.95
CA SER A 92 -1.54 -3.16 9.99
C SER A 92 -0.44 -2.20 10.44
N ARG A 93 -0.48 -0.95 9.95
CA ARG A 93 0.50 0.09 10.33
C ARG A 93 0.38 0.48 11.80
N TYR A 94 -0.84 0.71 12.29
CA TYR A 94 -1.10 0.97 13.70
C TYR A 94 -0.70 -0.22 14.59
N LEU A 95 -1.00 -1.45 14.16
CA LEU A 95 -0.58 -2.65 14.87
C LEU A 95 0.94 -2.80 14.92
N CYS A 96 1.67 -2.23 13.96
CA CYS A 96 3.13 -2.25 13.96
C CYS A 96 3.74 -1.33 15.02
N THR A 97 3.05 -0.28 15.43
CA THR A 97 3.46 0.57 16.55
C THR A 97 3.09 -0.01 17.91
N MET A 98 2.22 -1.03 17.96
CA MET A 98 1.78 -1.68 19.19
C MET A 98 2.70 -2.86 19.59
N PRO A 99 2.87 -3.12 20.91
CA PRO A 99 3.64 -4.26 21.40
C PRO A 99 3.01 -5.59 20.95
N GLY A 100 3.85 -6.58 20.63
CA GLY A 100 3.48 -7.86 20.00
C GLY A 100 2.26 -8.59 20.59
N VAL A 101 2.11 -8.54 21.92
CA VAL A 101 0.98 -9.18 22.65
C VAL A 101 -0.37 -8.54 22.33
N ALA A 102 -0.42 -7.23 22.09
CA ALA A 102 -1.65 -6.49 21.81
C ALA A 102 -2.14 -6.66 20.35
N ARG A 103 -1.29 -7.19 19.47
CA ARG A 103 -1.58 -7.29 18.02
C ARG A 103 -2.63 -8.35 17.70
N THR A 104 -2.79 -9.36 18.54
CA THR A 104 -3.69 -10.51 18.29
C THR A 104 -5.07 -10.35 18.94
N THR A 105 -5.22 -9.49 19.95
CA THR A 105 -6.50 -9.26 20.65
C THR A 105 -7.20 -7.98 20.21
N VAL A 106 -6.53 -7.14 19.42
CA VAL A 106 -7.06 -5.85 19.00
C VAL A 106 -8.34 -6.00 18.19
N ARG A 107 -9.30 -5.11 18.45
CA ARG A 107 -10.55 -4.96 17.71
C ARG A 107 -10.78 -3.49 17.39
N PHE A 108 -11.04 -3.22 16.12
CA PHE A 108 -11.38 -1.89 15.63
C PHE A 108 -12.89 -1.72 15.67
N HIS A 109 -13.35 -0.59 16.19
CA HIS A 109 -14.75 -0.20 16.18
C HIS A 109 -14.90 1.21 15.61
N TYR A 110 -15.96 1.42 14.84
CA TYR A 110 -16.37 2.70 14.32
C TYR A 110 -17.89 2.80 14.52
N ASP A 111 -18.34 3.92 15.09
CA ASP A 111 -19.74 4.16 15.47
C ASP A 111 -20.41 2.97 16.21
N GLY A 112 -19.66 2.36 17.15
CA GLY A 112 -20.11 1.21 17.93
C GLY A 112 -20.16 -0.14 17.19
N SER A 113 -19.86 -0.16 15.88
CA SER A 113 -19.80 -1.37 15.07
C SER A 113 -18.37 -1.85 14.87
N LYS A 114 -18.17 -3.17 14.84
CA LYS A 114 -16.84 -3.75 14.57
C LYS A 114 -16.45 -3.52 13.12
N VAL A 115 -15.23 -3.01 12.94
CA VAL A 115 -14.62 -2.80 11.62
C VAL A 115 -13.67 -3.95 11.28
N THR A 116 -13.67 -4.39 10.02
CA THR A 116 -12.74 -5.40 9.48
C THR A 116 -11.74 -4.77 8.51
N ASP A 117 -10.62 -5.46 8.28
CA ASP A 117 -9.54 -5.00 7.41
C ASP A 117 -9.94 -4.85 5.93
N GLY A 118 -10.97 -5.59 5.48
CA GLY A 118 -11.49 -5.51 4.13
C GLY A 118 -12.52 -4.40 3.89
N GLN A 119 -12.97 -3.69 4.94
CA GLN A 119 -13.93 -2.59 4.79
C GLN A 119 -13.24 -1.31 4.32
N THR A 120 -13.97 -0.51 3.56
CA THR A 120 -13.50 0.78 3.07
C THR A 120 -14.16 1.94 3.83
N PRO A 121 -13.51 3.11 3.93
CA PRO A 121 -14.13 4.29 4.51
C PRO A 121 -15.47 4.67 3.85
N ALA A 122 -15.60 4.50 2.53
CA ALA A 122 -16.85 4.74 1.80
C ALA A 122 -17.99 3.82 2.26
N GLN A 123 -17.71 2.54 2.54
CA GLN A 123 -18.71 1.58 3.05
C GLN A 123 -19.16 1.87 4.48
N LEU A 124 -18.30 2.54 5.24
CA LEU A 124 -18.57 2.93 6.62
C LEU A 124 -19.07 4.37 6.72
N ASP A 125 -19.30 5.05 5.59
CA ASP A 125 -19.67 6.47 5.51
C ASP A 125 -18.72 7.39 6.30
N MET A 126 -17.44 7.03 6.35
CA MET A 126 -16.42 7.80 7.08
C MET A 126 -16.14 9.15 6.40
N GLU A 127 -15.96 10.17 7.23
CA GLU A 127 -15.62 11.54 6.88
C GLU A 127 -14.23 11.95 7.40
N ASP A 128 -13.76 13.10 6.95
CA ASP A 128 -12.43 13.61 7.32
C ASP A 128 -12.38 13.97 8.81
N GLY A 129 -11.41 13.41 9.52
CA GLY A 129 -11.24 13.57 10.96
C GLY A 129 -11.97 12.52 11.81
N ASP A 130 -12.62 11.53 11.18
CA ASP A 130 -13.31 10.47 11.90
C ASP A 130 -12.38 9.61 12.75
N ILE A 131 -12.94 9.01 13.81
CA ILE A 131 -12.17 8.27 14.81
C ILE A 131 -12.56 6.80 14.81
N ILE A 132 -11.57 5.94 14.66
CA ILE A 132 -11.70 4.49 14.85
C ILE A 132 -11.20 4.15 16.25
N GLU A 133 -12.07 3.60 17.07
CA GLU A 133 -11.75 3.15 18.41
C GLU A 133 -11.00 1.82 18.36
N VAL A 134 -9.87 1.76 19.05
CA VAL A 134 -9.03 0.57 19.16
C VAL A 134 -9.21 -0.05 20.54
N TRP A 135 -9.77 -1.25 20.56
CA TRP A 135 -10.04 -2.04 21.76
C TRP A 135 -9.01 -3.16 21.84
N VAL A 136 -8.25 -3.23 22.93
CA VAL A 136 -7.19 -4.24 23.13
C VAL A 136 -7.65 -5.38 24.01
#